data_AF-A0A7C3S450-F1
#
_entry.id   AF-A0A7C3S450-F1
#
_cell.length_a   1.000
_cell.length_b   1.000
_cell.length_c   1.000
_cell.angle_alpha   90.00
_cell.angle_beta   90.00
_cell.angle_gamma   90.00
#
_symmetry.space_group_name_H-M   'P 1'
#
loop_
_entity.id
_entity.type
_entity.pdbx_description
1 polymer ?
#
loop_
_entity_poly.entity_id
_entity_poly.type
_entity_poly.pdbx_seq_one_letter_code
_entity_poly.pdbx_strand_id
1 'polypeptide(L)'
;MNAERRERKLPPLSENPILNQSAYLKAKDILDKDYFSHFSPDGLSPWYWFKLSGYDYQFAGENLAIGFLDSKEVHDALMSSPTHKQNILN
;
A
#
# COMPACT_ATOMS: atom_id res chain seq x y z
N MET A 1 -2.11 6.24 -10.22
CA MET A 1 -0.78 6.34 -9.61
C MET A 1 0.30 6.76 -10.61
N ASN A 2 0.73 5.93 -11.57
CA ASN A 2 1.79 6.34 -12.51
C ASN A 2 1.43 7.53 -13.42
N ALA A 3 0.13 7.75 -13.72
CA ALA A 3 -0.34 8.96 -14.38
C ALA A 3 0.00 10.23 -13.58
N GLU A 4 -0.32 10.25 -12.28
CA GLU A 4 0.00 11.35 -11.35
C GLU A 4 1.51 11.60 -11.23
N ARG A 5 2.31 10.51 -11.21
CA ARG A 5 3.78 10.60 -11.17
C ARG A 5 4.33 11.22 -12.46
N ARG A 6 3.82 10.79 -13.62
CA ARG A 6 4.21 11.32 -14.93
C ARG A 6 3.90 12.82 -15.07
N GLU A 7 2.73 13.26 -14.64
CA GLU A 7 2.35 14.68 -14.66
C GLU A 7 3.32 15.56 -13.86
N ARG A 8 3.90 14.99 -12.80
CA ARG A 8 4.88 15.66 -11.92
C ARG A 8 6.32 15.36 -12.29
N LYS A 9 6.57 14.72 -13.44
CA LYS A 9 7.91 14.31 -13.93
C LYS A 9 8.67 13.42 -12.94
N LEU A 10 7.94 12.63 -12.14
CA LEU A 10 8.51 11.64 -11.25
C LEU A 10 8.74 10.31 -12.01
N PRO A 11 9.79 9.55 -11.66
CA PRO A 11 10.00 8.22 -12.23
C PRO A 11 8.79 7.31 -11.99
N PRO A 12 8.33 6.54 -12.99
CA PRO A 12 7.22 5.62 -12.81
C PRO A 12 7.62 4.47 -11.87
N LEU A 13 6.67 3.97 -11.10
CA LEU A 13 6.83 2.74 -10.33
C LEU A 13 6.61 1.53 -11.25
N SER A 14 7.28 0.43 -10.94
CA SER A 14 7.07 -0.87 -11.61
C SER A 14 6.33 -1.82 -10.67
N GLU A 15 5.38 -2.57 -11.22
CA GLU A 15 4.71 -3.63 -10.49
C GLU A 15 5.72 -4.72 -10.09
N ASN A 16 5.56 -5.27 -8.89
CA ASN A 16 6.40 -6.36 -8.40
C ASN A 16 5.52 -7.48 -7.83
N PRO A 17 5.59 -8.72 -8.36
CA PRO A 17 4.73 -9.82 -7.93
C PRO A 17 4.96 -10.22 -6.46
N ILE A 18 6.16 -10.01 -5.91
CA ILE A 18 6.45 -10.28 -4.49
C ILE A 18 5.73 -9.26 -3.60
N LEU A 19 5.70 -7.99 -4.00
CA LEU A 19 4.94 -6.96 -3.29
C LEU A 19 3.42 -7.18 -3.39
N ASN A 20 2.93 -7.67 -4.54
CA ASN A 20 1.52 -8.03 -4.68
C ASN A 20 1.13 -9.16 -3.71
N GLN A 21 1.96 -10.21 -3.60
CA GLN A 21 1.76 -11.28 -2.64
C GLN A 21 1.79 -10.77 -1.20
N SER A 22 2.73 -9.87 -0.90
CA SER A 22 2.86 -9.25 0.41
C SER A 22 1.62 -8.45 0.82
N ALA A 23 1.13 -7.59 -0.09
CA ALA A 23 -0.08 -6.81 0.11
C ALA A 23 -1.33 -7.70 0.27
N TYR A 24 -1.41 -8.80 -0.50
CA TYR A 24 -2.48 -9.79 -0.35
C TYR A 24 -2.49 -10.44 1.03
N LEU A 25 -1.32 -10.86 1.54
CA LEU A 25 -1.21 -11.45 2.88
C LEU A 25 -1.61 -10.46 3.98
N LYS A 26 -1.18 -9.19 3.87
CA LYS A 26 -1.60 -8.12 4.79
C LYS A 26 -3.11 -7.89 4.76
N ALA A 27 -3.71 -7.80 3.56
CA ALA A 27 -5.14 -7.61 3.41
C ALA A 27 -5.94 -8.80 3.96
N LYS A 28 -5.43 -10.03 3.78
CA LYS A 28 -6.02 -11.22 4.37
C LYS A 28 -5.98 -11.16 5.90
N ASP A 29 -4.87 -10.76 6.51
CA ASP A 29 -4.75 -10.63 7.97
C ASP A 29 -5.71 -9.57 8.53
N ILE A 30 -5.82 -8.41 7.86
CA ILE A 30 -6.83 -7.36 8.15
C ILE A 30 -8.23 -7.95 8.23
N LEU A 31 -8.62 -8.76 7.23
CA LEU A 31 -9.96 -9.35 7.16
C LEU A 31 -10.16 -10.48 8.18
N ASP A 32 -9.17 -11.37 8.34
CA ASP A 32 -9.26 -12.51 9.25
C ASP A 32 -9.37 -12.09 10.73
N LYS A 33 -8.79 -10.94 11.08
CA LYS A 33 -8.72 -10.42 12.45
C LYS A 33 -9.59 -9.17 12.69
N ASP A 34 -10.43 -8.82 11.73
CA ASP A 34 -11.39 -7.72 11.80
C ASP A 34 -10.77 -6.39 12.28
N TYR A 35 -9.71 -5.93 11.61
CA TYR A 35 -9.05 -4.67 11.94
C TYR A 35 -8.65 -3.89 10.70
N PHE A 36 -8.59 -2.56 10.80
CA PHE A 36 -8.11 -1.69 9.72
C PHE A 36 -7.02 -0.76 10.26
N SER A 37 -5.76 -1.22 10.21
CA SER A 37 -4.58 -0.50 10.73
C SER A 37 -3.29 -0.98 10.05
N HIS A 38 -2.28 -0.11 10.03
CA HIS A 38 -0.92 -0.46 9.61
C HIS A 38 -0.34 -1.58 10.50
N PHE A 39 -0.57 -1.52 11.81
CA PHE A 39 -0.13 -2.55 12.75
C PHE A 39 -1.25 -3.55 13.01
N SER A 40 -0.91 -4.84 13.00
CA SER A 40 -1.87 -5.89 13.38
C SER A 40 -2.18 -5.83 14.89
N PRO A 41 -3.29 -6.44 15.34
CA PRO A 41 -3.60 -6.59 16.76
C PRO A 41 -2.50 -7.31 17.56
N ASP A 42 -1.71 -8.16 16.88
CA ASP A 42 -0.55 -8.86 17.46
C ASP A 42 0.73 -7.99 17.47
N GLY A 43 0.63 -6.72 17.07
CA GLY A 43 1.76 -5.79 17.02
C GLY A 43 2.66 -5.96 15.79
N LEU A 44 2.25 -6.74 14.78
CA LEU A 44 3.05 -6.93 13.56
C LEU A 44 3.00 -5.66 12.69
N SER A 45 4.16 -5.16 12.28
CA SER A 45 4.27 -4.04 11.36
C SER A 45 3.93 -4.46 9.91
N PRO A 46 3.64 -3.51 9.00
CA PRO A 46 3.45 -3.80 7.57
C PRO A 46 4.63 -4.58 6.95
N TRP A 47 5.84 -4.31 7.44
CA TRP A 47 7.09 -4.88 6.92
C TRP A 47 7.26 -6.36 7.26
N TYR A 48 6.51 -6.87 8.23
CA TYR A 48 6.44 -8.31 8.51
C TYR A 48 6.08 -9.09 7.25
N TRP A 49 5.12 -8.59 6.46
CA TRP A 49 4.66 -9.25 5.23
C TRP A 49 5.68 -9.15 4.10
N PHE A 50 6.51 -8.10 4.08
CA PHE A 50 7.59 -7.95 3.10
C PHE A 50 8.62 -9.05 3.36
N LYS A 51 9.04 -9.19 4.63
CA LYS A 51 9.96 -10.25 5.06
C LYS A 51 9.40 -11.64 4.78
N LEU A 52 8.12 -11.88 5.08
CA LEU A 52 7.48 -13.18 4.84
C LEU A 52 7.42 -13.53 3.34
N SER A 53 7.24 -12.52 2.48
CA SER A 53 7.21 -12.71 1.03
C SER A 53 8.61 -12.76 0.40
N GLY A 54 9.67 -12.49 1.17
CA GLY A 54 11.04 -12.43 0.66
C GLY A 54 11.38 -11.16 -0.12
N TYR A 55 10.74 -10.03 0.23
CA TYR A 55 11.04 -8.73 -0.38
C TYR A 55 12.00 -7.91 0.48
N ASP A 56 13.20 -7.67 -0.05
CA ASP A 56 14.18 -6.77 0.55
C ASP A 56 13.96 -5.33 0.10
N TYR A 57 14.12 -4.38 1.02
CA TYR A 57 13.88 -2.97 0.76
C TYR A 57 14.83 -2.06 1.56
N GLN A 58 15.08 -0.86 1.04
CA GLN A 58 15.78 0.21 1.76
C GLN A 58 14.78 1.20 2.37
N PHE A 59 13.74 1.54 1.60
CA PHE A 59 12.62 2.38 2.00
C PHE A 59 11.33 1.71 1.57
N ALA A 60 10.27 1.84 2.37
CA ALA A 60 8.97 1.28 2.10
C ALA A 60 7.86 2.22 2.60
N GLY A 61 6.70 2.17 1.95
CA GLY A 61 5.51 2.90 2.33
C GLY A 61 4.28 2.01 2.13
N GLU A 62 3.25 2.21 2.96
CA GLU A 62 1.97 1.52 2.86
C GLU A 62 0.84 2.55 2.79
N ASN A 63 -0.09 2.35 1.86
CA ASN A 63 -1.38 3.03 1.83
C ASN A 63 -2.47 1.98 1.98
N LEU A 64 -3.42 2.20 2.90
CA LEU A 64 -4.58 1.34 3.11
C LEU A 64 -5.85 2.09 2.71
N ALA A 65 -6.80 1.36 2.12
CA ALA A 65 -8.13 1.86 1.78
C ALA A 65 -9.15 0.73 1.95
N ILE A 66 -10.33 1.02 2.48
CA ILE A 66 -11.44 0.08 2.67
C ILE A 66 -12.77 0.80 2.44
N GLY A 67 -13.78 0.08 1.96
CA GLY A 67 -15.14 0.62 1.79
C GLY A 67 -15.40 1.35 0.47
N PHE A 68 -14.57 1.14 -0.56
CA PHE A 68 -14.73 1.71 -1.90
C PHE A 68 -15.28 0.68 -2.88
N LEU A 69 -16.02 1.13 -3.90
CA LEU A 69 -16.66 0.24 -4.88
C LEU A 69 -15.79 0.00 -6.12
N ASP A 70 -14.89 0.93 -6.43
CA ASP A 70 -13.99 0.80 -7.57
C ASP A 70 -12.57 1.35 -7.28
N SER A 71 -11.63 1.03 -8.17
CA SER A 71 -10.23 1.43 -8.04
C SER A 71 -9.98 2.92 -8.29
N LYS A 72 -10.88 3.59 -9.02
CA LYS A 72 -10.79 5.03 -9.28
C LYS A 72 -11.12 5.81 -8.02
N GLU A 73 -12.17 5.43 -7.29
CA GLU A 73 -12.53 6.02 -6.00
C GLU A 73 -11.39 5.86 -4.98
N VAL A 74 -10.79 4.66 -4.90
CA VAL A 74 -9.61 4.41 -4.06
C VAL A 74 -8.48 5.36 -4.43
N HIS A 75 -8.16 5.47 -5.72
CA HIS A 75 -7.11 6.36 -6.20
C HIS A 75 -7.35 7.81 -5.80
N ASP A 76 -8.56 8.33 -6.03
CA ASP A 76 -8.91 9.72 -5.78
C ASP A 76 -8.92 10.02 -4.27
N ALA A 77 -9.38 9.08 -3.45
CA ALA A 77 -9.35 9.19 -1.99
C ALA A 77 -7.91 9.23 -1.46
N LEU A 78 -7.03 8.34 -1.95
CA LEU A 78 -5.61 8.34 -1.57
C LEU A 78 -4.89 9.62 -2.02
N MET A 79 -5.19 10.13 -3.22
CA MET A 79 -4.59 11.38 -3.71
C MET A 79 -5.10 12.62 -2.99
N SER A 80 -6.30 12.56 -2.39
CA SER A 80 -6.88 13.65 -1.60
C SER A 80 -6.36 13.70 -0.16
N SER A 81 -5.78 12.60 0.34
CA SER A 81 -5.12 12.55 1.65
C SER A 81 -3.65 13.00 1.55
N PRO A 82 -3.22 14.02 2.31
CA PRO A 82 -1.84 14.53 2.23
C PRO A 82 -0.77 13.46 2.49
N THR A 83 -0.96 12.61 3.51
CA THR A 83 0.01 11.57 3.88
C THR A 83 0.04 10.44 2.87
N HIS A 84 -1.11 9.99 2.37
CA HIS A 84 -1.17 8.93 1.35
C HIS A 84 -0.61 9.41 0.00
N LYS A 85 -0.90 10.66 -0.37
CA LYS A 85 -0.36 11.31 -1.56
C LYS A 85 1.17 11.42 -1.50
N GLN A 86 1.75 11.73 -0.34
CA GLN A 86 3.20 11.75 -0.17
C GLN A 86 3.83 10.40 -0.51
N ASN A 87 3.24 9.29 -0.08
CA ASN A 87 3.71 7.95 -0.47
C ASN A 87 3.63 7.70 -1.98
N ILE A 88 2.53 8.12 -2.64
CA ILE A 88 2.34 7.92 -4.09
C ILE A 88 3.33 8.76 -4.92
N LEU A 89 3.72 9.93 -4.41
CA LEU A 89 4.56 10.91 -5.11
C LEU A 89 5.99 11.00 -4.58
N ASN A 90 6.44 10.00 -3.81
CA ASN A 90 7.81 9.96 -3.32
C ASN A 90 8.86 9.78 -4.43
#